data_AF-A0A3N9V7I2-F1
#
_entry.id   AF-A0A3N9V7I2-F1
#
_cell.length_a   1.000
_cell.length_b   1.000
_cell.length_c   1.000
_cell.angle_alpha   90.00
_cell.angle_beta   90.00
_cell.angle_gamma   90.00
#
_symmetry.space_group_name_H-M   'P 1'
#
loop_
_entity.id
_entity.type
_entity.pdbx_description
1 polymer ?
#
loop_
_entity_poly.entity_id
_entity_poly.type
_entity_poly.pdbx_seq_one_letter_code
_entity_poly.pdbx_strand_id
1 'polypeptide(L)'
;MRQCLIIILILMLGAASAAKITVGPESADYTKIQQAIDNATDGDVIEVHSGTYHENVYVFKPVTLLGIDTGQGMPLVDASGAGSVITLATNGTTVKGFNVTGSGHCGCGNSGILVDSSNNYITGNEIYKNKYGIYVKPGMINNTFLSNDLQENNITVLDNGGNHWDADTSAGNGKSLTLQNAGITALGNHYSDYDELTEGCNDTNNDGFCDLPKKFDGGSGQDNHSSIFAMNH
;
A
#
# COMPACT_ATOMS: atom_id res chain seq x y z
N MET A 1 -1.09 13.01 -64.55
CA MET A 1 -0.42 12.09 -63.60
C MET A 1 -0.68 12.63 -62.20
N ARG A 2 -1.43 11.87 -61.40
CA ARG A 2 -1.89 12.26 -60.05
C ARG A 2 -0.71 12.16 -59.08
N GLN A 3 -0.23 13.30 -58.57
CA GLN A 3 0.72 13.30 -57.45
C GLN A 3 -0.07 13.13 -56.15
N CYS A 4 0.03 11.93 -55.56
CA CYS A 4 -0.45 11.63 -54.22
C CYS A 4 0.41 12.41 -53.20
N LEU A 5 -0.22 13.37 -52.53
CA LEU A 5 0.35 14.05 -51.37
C LEU A 5 0.23 13.09 -50.16
N ILE A 6 1.34 12.48 -49.76
CA ILE A 6 1.40 11.66 -48.53
C ILE A 6 1.59 12.62 -47.36
N ILE A 7 0.56 12.78 -46.54
CA ILE A 7 0.63 13.47 -45.25
C ILE A 7 1.28 12.49 -44.26
N ILE A 8 2.52 12.75 -43.88
CA ILE A 8 3.22 12.00 -42.82
C ILE A 8 2.73 12.56 -41.48
N LEU A 9 1.82 11.84 -40.83
CA LEU A 9 1.40 12.08 -39.46
C LEU A 9 2.52 11.61 -38.53
N ILE A 10 3.35 12.54 -38.06
CA ILE A 10 4.38 12.26 -37.04
C ILE A 10 3.64 12.05 -35.71
N LEU A 11 3.43 10.79 -35.32
CA LEU A 11 3.03 10.43 -33.97
C LEU A 11 4.20 10.80 -33.04
N MET A 12 4.11 11.95 -32.36
CA MET A 12 4.96 12.20 -31.22
C MET A 12 4.52 11.26 -30.11
N LEU A 13 5.18 10.11 -29.97
CA LEU A 13 5.17 9.38 -28.71
C LEU A 13 5.94 10.24 -27.71
N GLY A 14 5.25 11.19 -27.07
CA GLY A 14 5.76 11.81 -25.87
C GLY A 14 5.95 10.71 -24.84
N ALA A 15 7.19 10.50 -24.40
CA ALA A 15 7.43 9.75 -23.19
C ALA A 15 6.74 10.53 -22.07
N ALA A 16 5.56 10.06 -21.63
CA ALA A 16 4.90 10.59 -20.45
C ALA A 16 5.81 10.27 -19.26
N SER A 17 6.63 11.24 -18.85
CA SER A 17 7.26 11.17 -17.54
C SER A 17 6.15 11.32 -16.53
N ALA A 18 6.07 10.40 -15.57
CA ALA A 18 5.23 10.56 -14.39
C ALA A 18 5.50 11.95 -13.78
N ALA A 19 4.46 12.76 -13.64
CA ALA A 19 4.57 14.04 -12.96
C ALA A 19 4.65 13.78 -11.44
N LYS A 20 5.36 14.69 -10.76
CA LYS A 20 5.44 14.69 -9.31
C LYS A 20 4.46 15.74 -8.78
N ILE A 21 3.52 15.32 -7.97
CA ILE A 21 2.51 16.17 -7.31
C ILE A 21 2.79 16.12 -5.82
N THR A 22 2.78 17.27 -5.16
CA THR A 22 3.03 17.35 -3.71
C THR A 22 1.77 17.63 -2.92
N VAL A 23 1.64 16.98 -1.76
CA VAL A 23 0.57 17.19 -0.78
C VAL A 23 1.20 17.49 0.57
N GLY A 24 0.76 18.55 1.24
CA GLY A 24 1.41 19.01 2.46
C GLY A 24 0.64 20.15 3.13
N PRO A 25 0.83 20.36 4.44
CA PRO A 25 0.28 21.53 5.12
C PRO A 25 0.93 22.85 4.66
N GLU A 26 2.18 22.79 4.20
CA GLU A 26 2.97 23.95 3.77
C GLU A 26 3.67 23.68 2.43
N SER A 27 3.71 24.70 1.56
CA SER A 27 4.49 24.73 0.32
C SER A 27 4.32 23.54 -0.65
N ALA A 28 3.15 22.90 -0.63
CA ALA A 28 2.77 21.81 -1.53
C ALA A 28 1.72 22.26 -2.55
N ASP A 29 1.56 21.50 -3.64
CA ASP A 29 0.57 21.79 -4.70
C ASP A 29 -0.87 21.66 -4.17
N TYR A 30 -1.11 20.73 -3.25
CA TYR A 30 -2.40 20.47 -2.61
C TYR A 30 -2.27 20.34 -1.10
N THR A 31 -3.36 20.63 -0.39
CA THR A 31 -3.46 20.40 1.07
C THR A 31 -4.22 19.12 1.43
N LYS A 32 -4.83 18.46 0.43
CA LYS A 32 -5.62 17.23 0.59
C LYS A 32 -5.15 16.16 -0.37
N ILE A 33 -5.09 14.92 0.12
CA ILE A 33 -4.65 13.77 -0.69
C ILE A 33 -5.65 13.51 -1.82
N GLN A 34 -6.96 13.57 -1.53
CA GLN A 34 -7.97 13.32 -2.55
C GLN A 34 -7.90 14.33 -3.69
N GLN A 35 -7.64 15.61 -3.39
CA GLN A 35 -7.53 16.64 -4.43
C GLN A 35 -6.35 16.40 -5.37
N ALA A 36 -5.22 15.91 -4.85
CA ALA A 36 -4.08 15.53 -5.68
C ALA A 36 -4.44 14.36 -6.61
N ILE A 37 -5.12 13.32 -6.10
CA ILE A 37 -5.59 12.18 -6.91
C ILE A 37 -6.56 12.65 -8.01
N ASP A 38 -7.50 13.54 -7.66
CA ASP A 38 -8.50 14.07 -8.58
C ASP A 38 -7.85 14.82 -9.77
N ASN A 39 -6.70 15.46 -9.56
CA ASN A 39 -5.95 16.20 -10.57
C ASN A 39 -4.79 15.43 -11.22
N ALA A 40 -4.37 14.32 -10.62
CA ALA A 40 -3.31 13.47 -11.17
C ALA A 40 -3.72 12.82 -12.50
N THR A 41 -2.70 12.43 -13.26
CA THR A 41 -2.82 11.56 -14.43
C THR A 41 -2.28 10.17 -14.12
N ASP A 42 -2.69 9.19 -14.93
CA ASP A 42 -2.27 7.80 -14.77
C ASP A 42 -0.74 7.69 -14.79
N GLY A 43 -0.18 7.05 -13.76
CA GLY A 43 1.25 6.87 -13.57
C GLY A 43 1.94 7.95 -12.74
N ASP A 44 1.26 9.03 -12.36
CA ASP A 44 1.87 10.09 -11.54
C ASP A 44 2.28 9.62 -10.14
N VAL A 45 3.24 10.33 -9.56
CA VAL A 45 3.68 10.16 -8.18
C VAL A 45 3.15 11.31 -7.34
N ILE A 46 2.40 10.98 -6.30
CA ILE A 46 1.88 11.92 -5.31
C ILE A 46 2.72 11.77 -4.04
N GLU A 47 3.61 12.72 -3.80
CA GLU A 47 4.40 12.83 -2.57
C GLU A 47 3.56 13.50 -1.48
N VAL A 48 3.26 12.78 -0.41
CA VAL A 48 2.51 13.29 0.74
C VAL A 48 3.49 13.54 1.87
N HIS A 49 3.71 14.81 2.21
CA HIS A 49 4.61 15.22 3.28
C HIS A 49 3.99 14.97 4.66
N SER A 50 4.79 15.06 5.72
CA SER A 50 4.33 14.92 7.10
C SER A 50 3.13 15.83 7.39
N GLY A 51 2.13 15.28 8.07
CA GLY A 51 0.90 15.97 8.43
C GLY A 51 -0.21 14.99 8.82
N THR A 52 -1.30 15.53 9.35
CA THR A 52 -2.52 14.77 9.64
C THR A 52 -3.59 15.11 8.62
N TYR A 53 -4.07 14.09 7.92
CA TYR A 53 -5.07 14.17 6.85
C TYR A 53 -6.34 13.46 7.29
N HIS A 54 -7.32 14.23 7.76
CA HIS A 54 -8.64 13.71 8.11
C HIS A 54 -9.49 13.48 6.85
N GLU A 55 -9.29 12.35 6.18
CA GLU A 55 -9.87 12.02 4.88
C GLU A 55 -10.23 10.53 4.77
N ASN A 56 -11.22 10.23 3.93
CA ASN A 56 -11.39 8.91 3.34
C ASN A 56 -10.84 8.97 1.91
N VAL A 57 -9.64 8.46 1.69
CA VAL A 57 -8.93 8.55 0.41
C VAL A 57 -9.41 7.46 -0.54
N TYR A 58 -9.94 7.85 -1.71
CA TYR A 58 -10.42 6.96 -2.76
C TYR A 58 -9.49 7.04 -3.97
N VAL A 59 -8.67 6.00 -4.16
CA VAL A 59 -7.66 5.93 -5.22
C VAL A 59 -8.28 5.24 -6.44
N PHE A 60 -8.76 6.04 -7.39
CA PHE A 60 -9.41 5.57 -8.62
C PHE A 60 -8.57 5.78 -9.89
N LYS A 61 -7.37 6.36 -9.75
CA LYS A 61 -6.36 6.45 -10.82
C LYS A 61 -5.08 5.69 -10.44
N PRO A 62 -4.41 5.01 -11.39
CA PRO A 62 -3.21 4.22 -11.13
C PRO A 62 -2.02 5.13 -10.82
N VAL A 63 -1.91 5.61 -9.58
CA VAL A 63 -0.86 6.51 -9.12
C VAL A 63 0.05 5.83 -8.10
N THR A 64 1.19 6.45 -7.81
CA THR A 64 2.00 6.11 -6.64
C THR A 64 1.73 7.12 -5.54
N LEU A 65 1.08 6.69 -4.46
CA LEU A 65 1.01 7.45 -3.21
C LEU A 65 2.27 7.15 -2.41
N LEU A 66 3.10 8.18 -2.20
CA LEU A 66 4.37 8.09 -1.51
C LEU A 66 4.38 9.05 -0.33
N GLY A 67 4.28 8.53 0.88
CA GLY A 67 4.47 9.31 2.09
C GLY A 67 5.95 9.61 2.34
N ILE A 68 6.22 10.84 2.75
CA ILE A 68 7.55 11.39 2.99
C ILE A 68 7.57 11.99 4.39
N ASP A 69 8.47 11.47 5.24
CA ASP A 69 8.80 12.13 6.50
C ASP A 69 9.64 13.40 6.22
N THR A 70 9.03 14.56 6.43
CA THR A 70 9.69 15.87 6.33
C THR A 70 10.26 16.35 7.67
N GLY A 71 10.44 15.43 8.63
CA GLY A 71 10.99 15.66 9.97
C GLY A 71 9.93 15.71 11.08
N GLN A 72 8.68 15.33 10.80
CA GLN A 72 7.58 15.28 11.78
C GLN A 72 6.89 13.90 11.83
N GLY A 73 7.54 12.87 11.29
CA GLY A 73 6.99 11.53 11.13
C GLY A 73 6.31 11.32 9.78
N MET A 74 5.95 10.07 9.49
CA MET A 74 5.21 9.74 8.26
C MET A 74 3.82 10.40 8.24
N PRO A 75 3.27 10.74 7.06
CA PRO A 75 1.92 11.29 6.94
C PRO A 75 0.87 10.36 7.55
N LEU A 76 0.02 10.92 8.40
CA LEU A 76 -1.10 10.24 9.03
C LEU A 76 -2.38 10.48 8.23
N VAL A 77 -3.03 9.42 7.76
CA VAL A 77 -4.38 9.45 7.22
C VAL A 77 -5.35 8.89 8.26
N ASP A 78 -6.36 9.67 8.63
CA ASP A 78 -7.31 9.34 9.69
C ASP A 78 -8.76 9.49 9.20
N ALA A 79 -9.49 8.38 9.13
CA ALA A 79 -10.89 8.36 8.70
C ALA A 79 -11.89 8.81 9.80
N SER A 80 -11.43 9.23 10.97
CA SER A 80 -12.25 9.82 12.03
C SER A 80 -13.43 8.93 12.50
N GLY A 81 -13.25 7.61 12.44
CA GLY A 81 -14.22 6.61 12.88
C GLY A 81 -15.32 6.29 11.87
N ALA A 82 -15.20 6.69 10.60
CA ALA A 82 -16.21 6.42 9.56
C ALA A 82 -15.59 6.02 8.21
N GLY A 83 -16.13 4.99 7.56
CA GLY A 83 -15.62 4.50 6.26
C GLY A 83 -14.26 3.82 6.34
N SER A 84 -13.68 3.48 5.18
CA SER A 84 -12.30 3.02 5.07
C SER A 84 -11.34 4.20 4.94
N VAL A 85 -10.12 4.08 5.46
CA VAL A 85 -9.14 5.17 5.44
C VAL A 85 -8.59 5.39 4.04
N ILE A 86 -8.07 4.32 3.43
CA ILE A 86 -7.62 4.31 2.04
C ILE A 86 -8.37 3.20 1.29
N THR A 87 -8.98 3.52 0.16
CA THR A 87 -9.63 2.56 -0.73
C THR A 87 -8.93 2.53 -2.08
N LEU A 88 -8.42 1.36 -2.48
CA LEU A 88 -7.81 1.13 -3.79
C LEU A 88 -8.87 0.60 -4.74
N ALA A 89 -9.30 1.42 -5.70
CA ALA A 89 -10.38 1.10 -6.65
C ALA A 89 -9.88 1.02 -8.11
N THR A 90 -8.56 0.95 -8.30
CA THR A 90 -7.90 0.88 -9.61
C THR A 90 -6.65 0.03 -9.53
N ASN A 91 -6.29 -0.63 -10.63
CA ASN A 91 -5.16 -1.55 -10.66
C ASN A 91 -3.83 -0.81 -10.74
N GLY A 92 -2.75 -1.43 -10.26
CA GLY A 92 -1.40 -0.89 -10.47
C GLY A 92 -1.01 0.27 -9.55
N THR A 93 -1.79 0.53 -8.50
CA THR A 93 -1.48 1.58 -7.52
C THR A 93 -0.33 1.15 -6.62
N THR A 94 0.50 2.10 -6.20
CA THR A 94 1.45 1.88 -5.10
C THR A 94 1.07 2.77 -3.91
N VAL A 95 1.01 2.20 -2.70
CA VAL A 95 0.82 2.94 -1.45
C VAL A 95 2.01 2.65 -0.54
N LYS A 96 2.79 3.68 -0.24
CA LYS A 96 4.01 3.54 0.55
C LYS A 96 4.17 4.63 1.58
N GLY A 97 4.55 4.27 2.80
CA GLY A 97 5.01 5.24 3.79
C GLY A 97 3.90 6.03 4.48
N PHE A 98 2.80 5.39 4.85
CA PHE A 98 1.70 6.07 5.55
C PHE A 98 1.44 5.48 6.92
N ASN A 99 1.00 6.34 7.83
CA ASN A 99 0.31 5.96 9.04
C ASN A 99 -1.20 6.00 8.74
N VAL A 100 -1.91 4.89 8.98
CA VAL A 100 -3.29 4.68 8.50
C VAL A 100 -4.19 4.24 9.65
N THR A 101 -5.14 5.09 10.04
CA THR A 101 -5.94 4.85 11.25
C THR A 101 -7.39 5.35 11.17
N GLY A 102 -8.17 4.97 12.18
CA GLY A 102 -9.47 5.56 12.44
C GLY A 102 -10.57 5.10 11.49
N SER A 103 -10.48 3.89 10.92
CA SER A 103 -11.58 3.36 10.11
C SER A 103 -12.89 3.27 10.92
N GLY A 104 -14.03 3.27 10.23
CA GLY A 104 -15.30 2.96 10.86
C GLY A 104 -15.37 1.51 11.35
N HIS A 105 -16.22 1.27 12.34
CA HIS A 105 -16.32 -0.01 13.05
C HIS A 105 -17.57 -0.83 12.70
N CYS A 106 -18.34 -0.43 11.68
CA CYS A 106 -19.42 -1.27 11.15
C CYS A 106 -18.82 -2.62 10.70
N GLY A 107 -19.59 -3.71 10.80
CA GLY A 107 -19.23 -5.00 10.20
C GLY A 107 -19.31 -5.02 8.67
N CYS A 108 -19.30 -3.86 8.01
CA CYS A 108 -19.58 -3.67 6.59
C CYS A 108 -18.33 -3.55 5.71
N GLY A 109 -17.14 -3.90 6.25
CA GLY A 109 -15.87 -3.94 5.51
C GLY A 109 -15.03 -2.66 5.59
N ASN A 110 -15.33 -1.74 6.51
CA ASN A 110 -14.51 -0.56 6.75
C ASN A 110 -13.12 -0.97 7.26
N SER A 111 -12.07 -0.45 6.61
CA SER A 111 -10.70 -0.92 6.81
C SER A 111 -9.71 0.23 6.87
N GLY A 112 -8.51 -0.01 7.42
CA GLY A 112 -7.36 0.86 7.22
C GLY A 112 -7.09 0.99 5.73
N ILE A 113 -6.80 -0.13 5.07
CA ILE A 113 -6.69 -0.21 3.62
C ILE A 113 -7.70 -1.22 3.07
N LEU A 114 -8.67 -0.73 2.30
CA LEU A 114 -9.60 -1.55 1.52
C LEU A 114 -9.07 -1.73 0.10
N VAL A 115 -8.85 -2.97 -0.33
CA VAL A 115 -8.36 -3.31 -1.66
C VAL A 115 -9.51 -3.86 -2.50
N ASP A 116 -10.01 -3.03 -3.42
CA ASP A 116 -11.07 -3.31 -4.40
C ASP A 116 -10.53 -3.29 -5.84
N SER A 117 -9.25 -3.66 -5.98
CA SER A 117 -8.55 -3.76 -7.26
C SER A 117 -7.37 -4.75 -7.17
N SER A 118 -6.73 -5.00 -8.31
CA SER A 118 -5.67 -6.00 -8.47
C SER A 118 -4.33 -5.37 -8.87
N ASN A 119 -3.23 -6.10 -8.73
CA ASN A 119 -1.88 -5.66 -9.14
C ASN A 119 -1.35 -4.42 -8.39
N ASN A 120 -1.81 -4.17 -7.16
CA ASN A 120 -1.32 -3.06 -6.34
C ASN A 120 -0.08 -3.45 -5.54
N TYR A 121 0.66 -2.44 -5.07
CA TYR A 121 1.80 -2.62 -4.18
C TYR A 121 1.64 -1.77 -2.93
N ILE A 122 1.48 -2.40 -1.77
CA ILE A 122 1.23 -1.76 -0.48
C ILE A 122 2.42 -2.08 0.42
N THR A 123 3.23 -1.09 0.77
CA THR A 123 4.50 -1.35 1.48
C THR A 123 4.94 -0.26 2.43
N GLY A 124 5.61 -0.60 3.54
CA GLY A 124 6.17 0.40 4.44
C GLY A 124 5.12 1.28 5.11
N ASN A 125 3.92 0.75 5.38
CA ASN A 125 2.85 1.49 6.03
C ASN A 125 2.66 0.98 7.47
N GLU A 126 2.35 1.89 8.39
CA GLU A 126 1.86 1.57 9.73
C GLU A 126 0.33 1.64 9.73
N ILE A 127 -0.34 0.51 9.91
CA ILE A 127 -1.79 0.39 9.78
C ILE A 127 -2.34 -0.04 11.14
N TYR A 128 -3.04 0.86 11.82
CA TYR A 128 -3.38 0.64 13.21
C TYR A 128 -4.75 1.18 13.65
N LYS A 129 -5.33 0.52 14.66
CA LYS A 129 -6.62 0.91 15.28
C LYS A 129 -7.76 1.02 14.27
N ASN A 130 -7.82 0.05 13.35
CA ASN A 130 -8.90 -0.09 12.37
C ASN A 130 -9.75 -1.33 12.65
N LYS A 131 -10.95 -1.36 12.08
CA LYS A 131 -11.84 -2.51 12.17
C LYS A 131 -11.29 -3.72 11.42
N TYR A 132 -10.84 -3.50 10.19
CA TYR A 132 -9.93 -4.39 9.48
C TYR A 132 -8.65 -3.60 9.22
N GLY A 133 -7.47 -4.17 9.45
CA GLY A 133 -6.21 -3.51 9.07
C GLY A 133 -6.15 -3.40 7.55
N ILE A 134 -6.05 -4.56 6.89
CA ILE A 134 -6.18 -4.68 5.44
C ILE A 134 -7.33 -5.64 5.11
N TYR A 135 -8.24 -5.21 4.24
CA TYR A 135 -9.26 -6.08 3.67
C TYR A 135 -9.12 -6.12 2.16
N VAL A 136 -8.87 -7.31 1.62
CA VAL A 136 -8.88 -7.57 0.19
C VAL A 136 -10.23 -8.16 -0.20
N LYS A 137 -10.97 -7.45 -1.07
CA LYS A 137 -12.28 -7.93 -1.51
C LYS A 137 -12.16 -9.26 -2.29
N PRO A 138 -13.16 -10.15 -2.18
CA PRO A 138 -13.18 -11.40 -2.93
C PRO A 138 -12.96 -11.19 -4.43
N GLY A 139 -12.04 -11.96 -5.01
CA GLY A 139 -11.72 -11.91 -6.44
C GLY A 139 -10.63 -10.90 -6.83
N MET A 140 -10.13 -10.10 -5.89
CA MET A 140 -8.97 -9.23 -6.13
C MET A 140 -7.68 -10.03 -5.95
N ILE A 141 -6.80 -9.95 -6.95
CA ILE A 141 -5.62 -10.81 -7.05
C ILE A 141 -4.37 -10.01 -7.39
N ASN A 142 -3.23 -10.68 -7.21
CA ASN A 142 -1.91 -10.20 -7.60
C ASN A 142 -1.50 -8.89 -6.92
N ASN A 143 -2.12 -8.55 -5.78
CA ASN A 143 -1.67 -7.47 -4.92
C ASN A 143 -0.48 -7.95 -4.10
N THR A 144 0.47 -7.07 -3.82
CA THR A 144 1.65 -7.38 -3.03
C THR A 144 1.70 -6.49 -1.79
N PHE A 145 1.84 -7.09 -0.61
CA PHE A 145 1.86 -6.46 0.70
C PHE A 145 3.16 -6.82 1.40
N LEU A 146 4.09 -5.87 1.54
CA LEU A 146 5.42 -6.14 2.11
C LEU A 146 5.86 -5.04 3.04
N SER A 147 6.57 -5.38 4.11
CA SER A 147 7.16 -4.41 5.02
C SER A 147 6.13 -3.46 5.64
N ASN A 148 4.88 -3.91 5.81
CA ASN A 148 3.87 -3.15 6.55
C ASN A 148 3.87 -3.57 8.01
N ASP A 149 3.44 -2.67 8.88
CA ASP A 149 3.30 -2.88 10.29
C ASP A 149 1.81 -2.78 10.66
N LEU A 150 1.19 -3.90 11.05
CA LEU A 150 -0.23 -3.99 11.32
C LEU A 150 -0.47 -4.18 12.82
N GLN A 151 -0.85 -3.09 13.49
CA GLN A 151 -0.95 -3.06 14.96
C GLN A 151 -2.36 -2.77 15.45
N GLU A 152 -2.79 -3.42 16.53
CA GLU A 152 -4.04 -3.09 17.24
C GLU A 152 -5.29 -3.00 16.33
N ASN A 153 -5.35 -3.79 15.25
CA ASN A 153 -6.55 -3.87 14.40
C ASN A 153 -7.47 -4.96 14.92
N ASN A 154 -8.80 -4.76 14.88
CA ASN A 154 -9.73 -5.78 15.37
C ASN A 154 -9.66 -7.08 14.56
N ILE A 155 -9.41 -6.95 13.25
CA ILE A 155 -9.10 -8.05 12.33
C ILE A 155 -7.91 -7.58 11.52
N THR A 156 -6.74 -8.20 11.71
CA THR A 156 -5.48 -7.73 11.14
C THR A 156 -5.53 -7.74 9.60
N VAL A 157 -5.88 -8.90 9.02
CA VAL A 157 -6.02 -9.08 7.57
C VAL A 157 -7.23 -9.98 7.27
N LEU A 158 -8.00 -9.62 6.24
CA LEU A 158 -8.99 -10.49 5.59
C LEU A 158 -8.62 -10.59 4.10
N ASP A 159 -8.20 -11.77 3.66
CA ASP A 159 -7.78 -12.03 2.27
C ASP A 159 -8.21 -13.44 1.83
N ASN A 160 -8.94 -13.51 0.72
CA ASN A 160 -9.42 -14.78 0.17
C ASN A 160 -8.35 -15.55 -0.64
N GLY A 161 -7.14 -14.99 -0.77
CA GLY A 161 -6.00 -15.58 -1.46
C GLY A 161 -5.83 -15.08 -2.89
N GLY A 162 -4.74 -15.51 -3.52
CA GLY A 162 -4.32 -14.99 -4.84
C GLY A 162 -3.52 -13.68 -4.76
N ASN A 163 -3.13 -13.26 -3.56
CA ASN A 163 -2.28 -12.10 -3.28
C ASN A 163 -0.95 -12.54 -2.66
N HIS A 164 0.04 -11.65 -2.67
CA HIS A 164 1.40 -11.91 -2.26
C HIS A 164 1.72 -11.16 -0.98
N TRP A 165 1.95 -11.89 0.10
CA TRP A 165 2.34 -11.34 1.40
C TRP A 165 3.77 -11.72 1.78
N ASP A 166 4.31 -12.71 1.07
CA ASP A 166 5.60 -13.30 1.32
C ASP A 166 6.73 -12.44 0.73
N ALA A 167 7.71 -12.11 1.57
CA ALA A 167 8.87 -11.30 1.21
C ALA A 167 9.93 -12.03 0.36
N ASP A 168 9.72 -13.29 -0.03
CA ASP A 168 10.66 -14.02 -0.88
C ASP A 168 10.87 -13.32 -2.25
N THR A 169 12.14 -13.38 -2.68
CA THR A 169 12.75 -12.94 -3.94
C THR A 169 11.93 -13.22 -5.20
N SER A 170 11.04 -14.21 -5.17
CA SER A 170 10.30 -14.71 -6.33
C SER A 170 8.84 -14.21 -6.43
N ALA A 171 8.24 -13.74 -5.33
CA ALA A 171 6.77 -13.64 -5.23
C ALA A 171 6.19 -12.26 -5.61
N GLY A 172 6.90 -11.17 -5.36
CA GLY A 172 6.36 -9.82 -5.57
C GLY A 172 6.53 -9.31 -7.00
N ASN A 173 5.75 -9.78 -8.00
CA ASN A 173 5.58 -9.18 -9.34
C ASN A 173 6.85 -8.58 -10.04
N GLY A 174 8.06 -9.08 -9.75
CA GLY A 174 9.33 -8.44 -10.11
C GLY A 174 9.66 -7.12 -9.38
N LYS A 175 8.74 -6.54 -8.60
CA LYS A 175 8.96 -5.34 -7.76
C LYS A 175 9.84 -5.65 -6.55
N SER A 176 9.72 -6.84 -5.93
CA SER A 176 10.63 -7.29 -4.86
C SER A 176 12.08 -7.41 -5.39
N LEU A 177 12.25 -7.98 -6.58
CA LEU A 177 13.54 -8.04 -7.29
C LEU A 177 14.10 -6.65 -7.64
N THR A 178 13.23 -5.70 -7.97
CA THR A 178 13.63 -4.30 -8.24
C THR A 178 14.14 -3.60 -6.97
N LEU A 179 13.52 -3.89 -5.82
CA LEU A 179 13.96 -3.37 -4.51
C LEU A 179 15.30 -3.96 -4.08
N GLN A 180 15.51 -5.27 -4.27
CA GLN A 180 16.81 -5.90 -3.99
C GLN A 180 17.94 -5.34 -4.86
N ASN A 181 17.68 -5.08 -6.14
CA ASN A 181 18.66 -4.43 -7.03
C ASN A 181 18.97 -2.98 -6.63
N ALA A 182 18.07 -2.33 -5.89
CA ALA A 182 18.30 -1.03 -5.26
C ALA A 182 18.98 -1.14 -3.87
N GLY A 183 19.37 -2.34 -3.44
CA GLY A 183 19.97 -2.60 -2.13
C GLY A 183 18.96 -2.63 -0.97
N ILE A 184 17.66 -2.68 -1.26
CA ILE A 184 16.59 -2.75 -0.27
C ILE A 184 16.19 -4.22 -0.11
N THR A 185 16.50 -4.81 1.03
CA THR A 185 15.95 -6.11 1.42
C THR A 185 14.44 -5.91 1.61
N ALA A 186 13.62 -6.56 0.77
CA ALA A 186 12.19 -6.66 1.05
C ALA A 186 12.04 -7.45 2.36
N LEU A 187 11.45 -6.81 3.36
CA LEU A 187 11.24 -7.40 4.67
C LEU A 187 9.77 -7.86 4.80
N GLY A 188 9.54 -8.87 5.62
CA GLY A 188 8.22 -9.35 6.03
C GLY A 188 7.28 -8.27 6.55
N ASN A 189 5.99 -8.60 6.64
CA ASN A 189 5.06 -7.74 7.37
C ASN A 189 5.12 -8.08 8.87
N HIS A 190 4.94 -7.08 9.71
CA HIS A 190 4.82 -7.22 11.15
C HIS A 190 3.35 -7.20 11.56
N TYR A 191 2.97 -8.04 12.52
CA TYR A 191 1.59 -8.22 12.96
C TYR A 191 1.57 -8.29 14.48
N SER A 192 0.93 -7.32 15.16
CA SER A 192 0.90 -7.29 16.63
C SER A 192 0.04 -8.39 17.29
N ASP A 193 -0.58 -9.25 16.49
CA ASP A 193 -1.31 -10.45 16.92
C ASP A 193 -0.59 -11.73 16.48
N TYR A 194 0.68 -11.58 16.07
CA TYR A 194 1.56 -12.63 15.57
C TYR A 194 3.03 -12.20 15.60
N ASP A 195 3.50 -11.67 16.71
CA ASP A 195 4.89 -11.24 16.92
C ASP A 195 5.56 -11.93 18.12
N GLU A 196 4.76 -12.55 19.00
CA GLU A 196 5.25 -13.29 20.16
C GLU A 196 5.14 -14.83 20.02
N LEU A 197 6.00 -15.55 20.75
CA LEU A 197 5.96 -17.02 20.85
C LEU A 197 4.60 -17.56 21.29
N THR A 198 3.93 -16.84 22.19
CA THR A 198 2.60 -17.19 22.70
C THR A 198 1.49 -16.97 21.68
N GLU A 199 1.74 -16.15 20.67
CA GLU A 199 0.79 -15.81 19.60
C GLU A 199 1.03 -16.63 18.31
N GLY A 200 2.04 -17.50 18.34
CA GLY A 200 2.34 -18.47 17.29
C GLY A 200 3.46 -18.05 16.35
N CYS A 201 4.07 -16.89 16.55
CA CYS A 201 5.34 -16.56 15.92
C CYS A 201 6.46 -17.42 16.53
N ASN A 202 7.48 -17.77 15.77
CA ASN A 202 8.67 -18.44 16.27
C ASN A 202 9.86 -18.09 15.39
N ASP A 203 10.90 -17.51 15.96
CA ASP A 203 12.15 -17.16 15.26
C ASP A 203 13.27 -18.05 15.84
N THR A 204 13.53 -19.18 15.19
CA THR A 204 14.47 -20.20 15.66
C THR A 204 15.92 -19.83 15.33
N ASN A 205 16.12 -19.08 14.24
CA ASN A 205 17.44 -18.73 13.73
C ASN A 205 17.89 -17.30 14.15
N ASN A 206 17.04 -16.57 14.86
CA ASN A 206 17.22 -15.19 15.34
C ASN A 206 17.52 -14.20 14.20
N ASP A 207 16.95 -14.41 13.02
CA ASP A 207 17.07 -13.48 11.90
C ASP A 207 16.01 -12.37 11.91
N GLY A 208 15.06 -12.44 12.85
CA GLY A 208 14.02 -11.45 13.04
C GLY A 208 12.73 -11.70 12.27
N PHE A 209 12.63 -12.83 11.56
CA PHE A 209 11.40 -13.27 10.92
C PHE A 209 10.78 -14.45 11.66
N CYS A 210 9.46 -14.51 11.69
CA CYS A 210 8.74 -15.70 12.12
C CYS A 210 8.94 -16.83 11.08
N ASP A 211 9.47 -17.97 11.51
CA ASP A 211 9.64 -19.19 10.72
C ASP A 211 8.30 -19.87 10.36
N LEU A 212 7.27 -19.62 11.18
CA LEU A 212 5.93 -20.16 10.96
C LEU A 212 5.08 -19.19 10.13
N PRO A 213 4.29 -19.70 9.17
CA PRO A 213 3.45 -18.82 8.36
C PRO A 213 2.29 -18.21 9.15
N LYS A 214 2.08 -16.90 9.03
CA LYS A 214 0.83 -16.23 9.42
C LYS A 214 -0.22 -16.47 8.34
N LYS A 215 -1.28 -17.19 8.68
CA LYS A 215 -2.44 -17.39 7.80
C LYS A 215 -3.50 -16.35 8.07
N PHE A 216 -4.20 -15.91 7.02
CA PHE A 216 -5.26 -14.91 7.14
C PHE A 216 -6.64 -15.54 7.04
N ASP A 217 -7.61 -14.87 7.66
CA ASP A 217 -9.01 -15.20 7.46
C ASP A 217 -9.42 -14.94 6.00
N GLY A 218 -10.47 -15.64 5.54
CA GLY A 218 -11.09 -15.42 4.23
C GLY A 218 -10.66 -16.40 3.14
N GLY A 219 -9.49 -17.04 3.23
CA GLY A 219 -9.05 -18.00 2.23
C GLY A 219 -7.64 -18.53 2.44
N SER A 220 -6.89 -18.66 1.34
CA SER A 220 -5.55 -19.26 1.34
C SER A 220 -4.42 -18.23 1.44
N GLY A 221 -4.71 -16.98 1.77
CA GLY A 221 -3.69 -15.95 1.96
C GLY A 221 -2.82 -16.26 3.18
N GLN A 222 -1.51 -16.17 3.04
CA GLN A 222 -0.56 -16.33 4.15
C GLN A 222 0.74 -15.59 3.86
N ASP A 223 1.44 -15.20 4.93
CA ASP A 223 2.81 -14.69 4.91
C ASP A 223 3.73 -15.74 5.55
N ASN A 224 4.71 -16.25 4.79
CA ASN A 224 5.66 -17.25 5.28
C ASN A 224 6.92 -16.65 5.91
N HIS A 225 7.11 -15.34 5.79
CA HIS A 225 8.30 -14.62 6.24
C HIS A 225 7.87 -13.34 6.95
N SER A 226 6.97 -13.45 7.92
CA SER A 226 6.52 -12.32 8.75
C SER A 226 7.65 -11.81 9.65
N SER A 227 7.64 -10.54 10.04
CA SER A 227 8.61 -9.91 10.96
C SER A 227 8.10 -9.95 12.40
N ILE A 228 9.03 -10.02 13.38
CA ILE A 228 8.72 -9.89 14.83
C ILE A 228 8.83 -8.47 15.37
N PHE A 229 9.30 -7.54 14.54
CA PHE A 229 9.49 -6.15 14.94
C PHE A 229 8.84 -5.18 13.97
N ALA A 230 8.39 -4.08 14.54
CA ALA A 230 7.93 -2.90 13.85
C ALA A 230 9.00 -2.36 12.89
N MET A 231 8.54 -1.87 11.74
CA MET A 231 9.40 -1.61 10.58
C MET A 231 9.79 -0.13 10.43
N ASN A 232 9.15 0.77 11.19
CA ASN A 232 9.27 2.22 11.06
C ASN A 232 10.06 2.88 12.22
N HIS A 233 11.22 2.32 12.59
CA HIS A 233 12.10 2.87 13.63
C HIS A 233 13.39 3.50 13.09
#